data_AF-A0A345YJQ5-F1
#
_entry.id   AF-A0A345YJQ5-F1
#
_cell.length_a   1.000
_cell.length_b   1.000
_cell.length_c   1.000
_cell.angle_alpha   90.00
_cell.angle_beta   90.00
_cell.angle_gamma   90.00
#
_symmetry.space_group_name_H-M   'P 1'
#
loop_
_entity.id
_entity.type
_entity.pdbx_description
1 polymer ?
#
loop_
_entity_poly.entity_id
_entity_poly.type
_entity_poly.pdbx_seq_one_letter_code
_entity_poly.pdbx_strand_id
1 'polypeptide(L)' 'MSTARYSVIVTRDTTESITLEVDAIDEDEAEEKAIQLSHQGDHKWEQDCTPNASKEHYTNGAELVE' A
#
# COMPACT_ATOMS: atom_id res chain seq x y z
N MET A 1 -24.25 7.52 -2.44
CA MET A 1 -23.19 6.49 -2.38
C MET A 1 -22.07 7.13 -1.58
N SER A 2 -21.72 6.54 -0.44
CA SER A 2 -20.62 7.04 0.40
C SER A 2 -19.34 6.37 -0.08
N THR A 3 -18.33 7.15 -0.43
CA THR A 3 -16.97 6.64 -0.67
C THR A 3 -16.23 6.56 0.66
N ALA A 4 -15.38 5.55 0.81
CA ALA A 4 -14.43 5.42 1.89
C ALA A 4 -13.01 5.64 1.36
N ARG A 5 -12.12 6.11 2.25
CA ARG A 5 -10.71 6.31 1.93
C ARG A 5 -9.94 5.05 2.27
N TYR A 6 -9.33 4.44 1.25
CA TYR A 6 -8.53 3.24 1.35
C TYR A 6 -7.06 3.59 1.23
N SER A 7 -6.23 2.93 2.02
CA SER A 7 -4.77 2.99 1.91
C SER A 7 -4.30 1.69 1.27
N VAL A 8 -3.87 1.78 0.01
CA VAL A 8 -3.48 0.61 -0.80
C VAL A 8 -1.97 0.63 -0.99
N ILE A 9 -1.32 -0.47 -0.60
CA ILE A 9 0.11 -0.65 -0.79
C ILE A 9 0.31 -1.39 -2.11
N VAL A 10 0.91 -0.72 -3.09
CA VAL A 10 1.24 -1.30 -4.38
C VAL A 10 2.73 -1.65 -4.38
N THR A 11 3.05 -2.91 -4.65
CA THR A 11 4.43 -3.40 -4.80
C THR A 11 4.70 -3.68 -6.28
N ARG A 12 5.67 -3.00 -6.89
CA ARG A 12 6.05 -3.20 -8.30
C ARG A 12 7.10 -4.30 -8.45
N ASP A 13 7.99 -4.40 -7.48
CA ASP A 13 9.03 -5.43 -7.37
C ASP A 13 9.14 -5.89 -5.91
N THR A 14 9.84 -7.00 -5.65
CA THR A 14 10.20 -7.45 -4.29
C THR A 14 10.97 -6.41 -3.46
N THR A 15 11.45 -5.35 -4.10
CA THR A 15 12.31 -4.31 -3.51
C THR A 15 11.68 -2.92 -3.52
N GLU A 16 10.50 -2.72 -4.10
CA GLU A 16 9.91 -1.39 -4.27
C GLU A 16 8.42 -1.41 -3.97
N SER A 17 8.00 -0.52 -3.06
CA SER A 17 6.60 -0.35 -2.71
C SER A 17 6.19 1.11 -2.67
N ILE A 18 4.90 1.36 -2.81
CA ILE A 18 4.30 2.67 -2.61
C ILE A 18 2.96 2.53 -1.91
N THR A 19 2.68 3.43 -0.98
CA THR A 19 1.36 3.55 -0.36
C THR A 19 0.58 4.65 -1.07
N LEU A 20 -0.58 4.30 -1.64
CA LEU A 20 -1.49 5.23 -2.30
C LEU A 20 -2.79 5.32 -1.51
N GLU A 21 -3.26 6.54 -1.29
CA GLU A 21 -4.56 6.78 -0.68
C GLU A 21 -5.59 7.07 -1.77
N VAL A 22 -6.65 6.25 -1.82
CA VAL A 22 -7.69 6.34 -2.85
C VAL A 22 -9.08 6.37 -2.21
N ASP A 23 -9.95 7.23 -2.74
CA ASP A 23 -11.37 7.22 -2.37
C ASP A 23 -12.13 6.28 -3.31
N ALA A 24 -12.76 5.26 -2.74
CA ALA A 24 -13.49 4.22 -3.46
C ALA A 24 -14.77 3.82 -2.71
N ILE A 25 -15.70 3.19 -3.41
CA ILE A 25 -16.95 2.71 -2.80
C ILE A 25 -16.75 1.35 -2.12
N ASP A 26 -15.81 0.56 -2.64
CA ASP A 26 -15.47 -0.79 -2.22
C ASP A 26 -13.97 -1.08 -2.47
N GLU A 27 -13.52 -2.21 -1.96
CA GLU A 27 -12.11 -2.63 -2.03
C GLU A 27 -11.66 -2.93 -3.46
N ASP A 28 -12.56 -3.42 -4.33
CA ASP A 28 -12.27 -3.77 -5.73
C ASP A 28 -12.01 -2.48 -6.54
N GLU A 29 -12.89 -1.48 -6.39
CA GLU A 29 -12.71 -0.15 -6.99
C GLU A 29 -11.45 0.56 -6.43
N ALA A 30 -11.12 0.34 -5.15
CA ALA A 30 -9.89 0.88 -4.55
C ALA A 30 -8.63 0.27 -5.19
N GLU A 31 -8.61 -1.04 -5.39
CA GLU A 31 -7.50 -1.75 -6.02
C GLU A 31 -7.28 -1.27 -7.46
N GLU A 32 -8.33 -1.24 -8.28
CA GLU A 32 -8.23 -0.80 -9.67
C GLU A 32 -7.73 0.65 -9.79
N LYS A 33 -8.22 1.54 -8.92
CA LYS A 33 -7.76 2.94 -8.87
C LYS A 33 -6.30 3.05 -8.43
N ALA A 34 -5.89 2.29 -7.42
CA ALA A 34 -4.51 2.30 -6.94
C ALA A 34 -3.54 1.80 -8.03
N ILE A 35 -3.89 0.72 -8.75
CA ILE A 35 -3.10 0.21 -9.88
C ILE A 35 -3.03 1.25 -10.99
N GLN A 36 -4.15 1.85 -11.40
CA GLN A 36 -4.17 2.88 -12.44
C GLN A 36 -3.31 4.10 -12.06
N LEU A 37 -3.40 4.56 -10.81
CA LEU A 37 -2.57 5.66 -10.31
C LEU A 37 -1.09 5.27 -10.37
N SER A 38 -0.73 4.09 -9.88
CA SER A 38 0.65 3.60 -9.91
C SER A 38 1.27 3.56 -11.32
N HIS A 39 0.45 3.38 -12.36
CA HIS A 39 0.89 3.36 -13.76
C HIS A 39 0.86 4.74 -14.45
N GLN A 40 0.04 5.68 -13.97
CA GLN A 40 -0.13 6.99 -14.61
C GLN A 40 0.77 8.08 -14.02
N GLY A 41 1.25 7.92 -12.79
CA GLY A 41 2.07 8.92 -12.12
C GLY A 41 3.56 8.58 -12.09
N ASP A 42 4.39 9.62 -12.14
CA ASP A 42 5.78 9.60 -11.69
C ASP A 42 5.78 9.54 -10.15
N HIS A 43 5.28 8.43 -9.64
CA HIS A 43 5.16 8.20 -8.23
C HIS A 43 6.53 7.87 -7.67
N LYS A 44 6.89 8.47 -6.52
CA LYS A 44 8.09 8.09 -5.79
C LYS A 44 7.88 6.70 -5.19
N TRP A 45 8.34 5.70 -5.92
CA TRP A 45 8.52 4.36 -5.39
C TRP A 45 9.57 4.45 -4.29
N GLU A 46 9.19 4.03 -3.08
CA GLU A 46 10.15 3.89 -2.02
C GLU A 46 10.84 2.55 -2.25
N GLN A 47 12.10 2.64 -2.68
CA GLN A 47 12.97 1.48 -2.76
C GLN A 47 13.25 1.05 -1.32
N ASP A 48 12.88 -0.18 -1.01
CA ASP A 48 13.21 -0.84 0.25
C ASP A 48 14.72 -1.16 0.23
N CYS A 49 15.53 -0.11 0.32
CA CYS A 49 16.98 -0.13 0.41
C CYS A 49 17.41 -0.51 1.83
N THR A 50 16.83 -1.57 2.36
CA THR A 50 17.30 -2.23 3.56
C THR A 50 18.19 -3.39 3.12
N PRO A 51 19.52 -3.21 2.98
CA PRO A 51 20.46 -4.31 2.71
C PRO A 51 20.52 -5.37 3.84
N ASN A 52 19.54 -5.36 4.76
CA ASN A 52 19.42 -6.27 5.89
C ASN A 52 17.97 -6.37 6.45
N ALA A 53 16.89 -6.15 5.69
CA ALA A 53 15.51 -6.33 6.20
C ALA A 53 15.09 -7.79 6.39
N SER A 54 15.97 -8.76 6.15
CA SER A 54 15.81 -10.11 6.67
C SER A 54 16.14 -10.16 8.17
N LYS A 55 15.40 -9.44 9.04
CA LYS A 55 15.39 -9.76 10.48
C LYS A 55 14.30 -9.12 11.37
N GLU A 56 13.37 -8.34 10.83
CA GLU A 56 12.20 -7.87 11.59
C GLU A 56 10.90 -8.35 10.88
N HIS A 57 10.90 -9.60 10.43
CA HIS A 57 9.64 -10.32 10.24
C HIS A 57 9.11 -10.68 11.64
N TYR A 58 7.78 -10.67 11.80
CA TYR A 58 6.97 -10.90 13.01
C TYR A 58 6.74 -9.63 13.87
N THR A 59 5.53 -9.13 14.13
CA THR A 59 4.14 -9.61 13.91
C THR A 59 3.17 -8.46 14.23
N ASN A 60 2.00 -8.46 13.57
CA ASN A 60 0.75 -7.78 13.94
C ASN A 60 0.75 -7.02 15.28
N GLY A 61 0.82 -5.69 15.21
CA GLY A 61 0.28 -4.83 16.25
C GLY A 61 -1.25 -4.78 16.18
N ALA A 62 -1.90 -5.93 16.33
CA ALA A 62 -3.29 -5.97 16.75
C ALA A 62 -3.30 -5.62 18.25
N GLU A 63 -3.27 -4.32 18.57
CA GLU A 63 -3.52 -3.86 19.92
C GLU A 63 -5.03 -3.96 20.19
N LEU A 64 -5.40 -4.93 21.03
CA LEU A 64 -6.75 -5.11 21.55
C LEU A 64 -6.64 -5.48 23.04
N VAL A 65 -6.53 -4.49 23.93
CA VAL A 65 -6.86 -4.52 25.38
C VAL A 65 -6.60 -3.13 25.98
N GLU A 66 -7.44 -2.46 26.78
CA GLU A 66 -8.75 -2.69 27.42
C GLU A 66 -9.57 -1.38 27.37
#